data_AF-A0A6J4SL60-F1
#
_entry.id   AF-A0A6J4SL60-F1
#
_cell.length_a   1.000
_cell.length_b   1.000
_cell.length_c   1.000
_cell.angle_alpha   90.00
_cell.angle_beta   90.00
_cell.angle_gamma   90.00
#
_symmetry.space_group_name_H-M   'P 1'
#
loop_
_entity.id
_entity.type
_entity.pdbx_description
1 polymer ?
#
loop_
_entity_poly.entity_id
_entity_poly.type
_entity_poly.pdbx_seq_one_letter_code
_entity_poly.pdbx_strand_id
1 'polypeptide(L)' 'MGLGTLYSVSPMRRAPAPYTLAYVALDKGPAMLTNIVGDPNAPASGDRMRVRFVATDGGPPVPMFAPA' A
#
# COMPACT_ATOMS: atom_id res chain seq x y z
N MET A 1 0.44 -15.77 -0.27
CA MET A 1 -0.15 -15.18 -1.50
C MET A 1 -0.47 -13.72 -1.22
N GLY A 2 -0.36 -12.83 -2.21
CA GLY A 2 -0.51 -11.37 -2.00
C GLY A 2 0.80 -10.64 -1.70
N LEU A 3 1.88 -11.05 -2.37
CA LEU A 3 3.17 -10.37 -2.35
C LEU A 3 3.32 -9.49 -3.60
N GLY A 4 4.08 -8.41 -3.48
CA GLY A 4 4.42 -7.56 -4.60
C GLY A 4 5.61 -6.64 -4.28
N THR A 5 6.04 -5.91 -5.30
CA THR A 5 7.14 -4.95 -5.21
C THR A 5 6.59 -3.54 -5.36
N LEU A 6 7.04 -2.62 -4.51
CA LEU A 6 6.67 -1.22 -4.61
C LEU A 6 7.30 -0.60 -5.86
N TYR A 7 6.47 -0.27 -6.85
CA TYR A 7 6.95 0.35 -8.10
C TYR A 7 7.16 1.85 -7.91
N SER A 8 6.15 2.54 -7.39
CA SER A 8 6.17 3.99 -7.15
C SER A 8 5.40 4.33 -5.88
N VAL A 9 5.88 5.35 -5.17
CA VAL A 9 5.36 5.80 -3.87
C VAL A 9 5.19 7.31 -3.86
N SER A 10 4.06 7.77 -3.33
CA SER A 10 3.72 9.19 -3.21
C SER A 10 3.12 9.47 -1.83
N PRO A 11 3.94 9.95 -0.87
CA PRO A 11 3.46 10.32 0.46
C PRO A 11 2.73 11.67 0.43
N MET A 12 1.45 11.66 0.77
CA MET A 12 0.59 12.85 0.84
C MET A 12 0.64 13.47 2.24
N ARG A 13 1.74 14.18 2.54
CA ARG A 13 1.99 14.72 3.90
C ARG A 13 1.11 15.91 4.29
N ARG A 14 0.50 16.60 3.31
CA ARG A 14 -0.29 17.82 3.53
C ARG A 14 -1.80 17.57 3.64
N ALA A 15 -2.24 16.32 3.58
CA ALA A 15 -3.65 15.99 3.78
C ALA A 15 -4.02 16.14 5.28
N PRO A 16 -5.28 16.46 5.62
CA PRO A 16 -5.75 16.52 7.01
C PRO A 16 -5.47 15.23 7.79
N ALA A 17 -5.54 14.08 7.10
CA ALA A 17 -5.02 12.81 7.56
C ALA A 17 -3.93 12.35 6.56
N PRO A 18 -2.65 12.40 6.91
CA PRO A 18 -1.57 11.97 6.03
C PRO A 18 -1.72 10.50 5.62
N TYR A 19 -1.49 10.22 4.33
CA TYR A 19 -1.51 8.87 3.78
C TYR A 19 -0.48 8.72 2.68
N THR A 20 -0.20 7.48 2.29
CA THR A 20 0.75 7.17 1.21
C THR A 20 0.05 6.40 0.13
N LEU A 21 0.04 6.96 -1.09
CA LEU A 21 -0.48 6.29 -2.27
C LEU A 21 0.68 5.60 -3.00
N ALA A 22 0.43 4.42 -3.55
CA ALA A 22 1.47 3.64 -4.19
C ALA A 22 0.95 2.74 -5.32
N TYR A 23 1.84 2.46 -6.27
CA TYR A 23 1.69 1.34 -7.19
C TYR A 23 2.49 0.14 -6.69
N VAL A 24 1.83 -0.99 -6.47
CA VAL A 24 2.47 -2.26 -6.11
C VAL A 24 2.35 -3.22 -7.28
N ALA A 25 3.48 -3.62 -7.86
CA ALA A 25 3.55 -4.66 -8.87
C ALA A 25 3.43 -6.03 -8.20
N LEU A 26 2.32 -6.75 -8.41
CA LEU A 26 2.12 -8.06 -7.80
C LEU A 26 3.07 -9.10 -8.41
N ASP A 27 3.57 -10.03 -7.60
CA ASP A 27 4.42 -11.14 -8.10
C ASP A 27 3.68 -11.99 -9.13
N LYS A 28 2.35 -12.07 -9.00
CA LYS A 28 1.46 -12.75 -9.93
C LYS A 28 0.27 -11.86 -10.21
N GLY A 29 0.35 -11.09 -11.31
CA GLY A 29 -0.75 -10.25 -11.77
C GLY A 29 -0.31 -8.85 -12.18
N PRO A 30 -1.27 -7.91 -12.29
CA PRO A 30 -1.01 -6.54 -12.68
C PRO A 30 -0.41 -5.72 -11.53
N ALA A 31 -0.03 -4.48 -11.82
CA ALA A 31 0.22 -3.48 -10.78
C ALA A 31 -1.11 -2.94 -10.21
N MET A 32 -1.16 -2.73 -8.90
CA MET A 32 -2.32 -2.16 -8.19
C MET A 32 -2.01 -0.77 -7.65
N LEU A 33 -2.92 0.18 -7.84
CA LEU A 33 -2.94 1.45 -7.11
C LEU A 33 -3.59 1.22 -5.74
N THR A 34 -2.90 1.56 -4.66
CA THR A 34 -3.32 1.25 -3.29
C THR A 34 -2.75 2.23 -2.27
N ASN A 35 -3.34 2.27 -1.07
CA ASN A 35 -2.75 2.96 0.06
C ASN A 35 -1.79 2.03 0.82
N ILE A 36 -0.69 2.59 1.33
CA ILE A 36 0.24 1.90 2.21
C ILE A 36 -0.15 2.16 3.66
N VAL A 37 -0.24 1.09 4.44
CA VAL A 37 -0.54 1.14 5.87
C VAL A 37 0.76 1.34 6.66
N GLY A 38 0.73 2.22 7.66
CA GLY A 38 1.86 2.46 8.57
C GLY A 38 2.52 3.82 8.37
N ASP A 39 3.82 3.91 8.64
CA ASP A 39 4.58 5.15 8.54
C ASP A 39 4.74 5.59 7.07
N PRO A 40 4.31 6.81 6.69
CA PRO A 40 4.45 7.32 5.33
C PRO A 40 5.90 7.55 4.87
N ASN A 41 6.89 7.55 5.76
CA ASN A 41 8.31 7.70 5.42
C ASN A 41 9.07 6.38 5.31
N ALA A 42 8.47 5.27 5.74
CA ALA A 42 9.11 3.95 5.67
C ALA A 42 9.27 3.37 4.25
N PRO A 43 8.29 3.51 3.32
CA PRO A 43 8.36 2.77 2.05
C PRO A 43 9.19 3.49 0.97
N ALA A 44 10.02 2.71 0.25
CA ALA A 44 10.81 3.13 -0.90
C ALA A 44 10.58 2.22 -2.12
N SER A 45 10.74 2.76 -3.33
CA SER A 45 10.63 1.97 -4.57
C SER A 45 11.61 0.80 -4.55
N GLY A 46 11.13 -0.39 -4.91
CA GLY A 46 11.86 -1.65 -4.84
C GLY A 46 11.55 -2.49 -3.59
N ASP A 47 10.92 -1.91 -2.57
CA ASP A 47 10.58 -2.64 -1.34
C ASP A 47 9.59 -3.79 -1.59
N ARG A 48 9.77 -4.85 -0.80
CA ARG A 48 8.85 -5.99 -0.78
C ARG A 48 7.65 -5.67 0.09
N MET A 49 6.48 -5.86 -0.50
CA MET A 49 5.19 -5.54 0.10
C MET A 49 4.34 -6.79 0.25
N ARG A 50 3.52 -6.81 1.30
CA ARG A 50 2.53 -7.85 1.56
C ARG A 50 1.15 -7.24 1.78
N VAL A 51 0.14 -7.87 1.19
CA VAL A 51 -1.26 -7.45 1.34
C VAL A 51 -1.70 -7.55 2.80
N ARG A 52 -2.44 -6.54 3.23
CA ARG A 52 -3.14 -6.46 4.52
C ARG A 52 -4.58 -6.09 4.24
N PHE A 53 -5.52 -6.81 4.84
CA PHE A 53 -6.92 -6.47 4.77
C PHE A 53 -7.24 -5.56 5.95
N VAL A 54 -7.62 -4.31 5.65
CA VAL A 54 -7.91 -3.30 6.66
C VAL A 54 -9.42 -3.18 6.80
N ALA A 55 -9.92 -3.20 8.04
CA ALA A 55 -11.33 -3.03 8.32
C ALA A 55 -11.82 -1.66 7.83
N THR A 56 -13.02 -1.63 7.24
CA THR A 56 -13.71 -0.39 6.89
C THR A 56 -14.93 -0.22 7.80
N ASP A 57 -15.36 1.02 8.01
CA ASP A 57 -16.56 1.26 8.80
C ASP A 57 -17.81 0.87 8.00
N GLY A 58 -18.57 -0.08 8.52
CA GLY A 58 -19.80 -0.60 7.91
C GLY A 58 -19.63 -1.39 6.60
N GLY A 59 -18.40 -1.69 6.15
CA GLY A 59 -18.13 -2.34 4.87
C GLY A 59 -17.19 -3.56 4.96
N PRO A 60 -17.01 -4.29 3.84
CA PRO A 60 -16.01 -5.35 3.79
C PRO A 60 -14.58 -4.77 3.91
N PRO A 61 -13.63 -5.53 4.47
CA PRO A 61 -12.26 -5.06 4.58
C PRO A 61 -11.64 -4.87 3.20
N VAL A 62 -10.85 -3.81 3.05
CA VAL A 62 -10.22 -3.46 1.77
C VAL A 62 -8.76 -3.92 1.75
N PRO A 63 -8.26 -4.40 0.60
CA PRO A 63 -6.85 -4.77 0.46
C PRO A 63 -5.97 -3.51 0.37
N MET A 64 -5.04 -3.40 1.31
CA MET A 64 -3.95 -2.44 1.33
C MET A 64 -2.61 -3.17 1.41
N PHE A 65 -1.49 -2.45 1.39
CA PHE A 65 -0.16 -3.05 1.48
C PHE A 65 0.68 -2.47 2.61
N ALA A 66 1.58 -3.28 3.15
CA ALA A 66 2.62 -2.86 4.09
C ALA A 66 3.94 -3.58 3.77
N PRO A 67 5.09 -3.05 4.20
CA PRO A 67 6.37 -3.78 4.12
C PRO A 67 6.23 -5.21 4.65
N ALA A 68 6.84 -6.17 3.94
CA ALA A 68 6.62 -7.61 4.11
C ALA A 68 6.93 -8.14 5.52
#